data_AF-A0A847C0Y6-F1
#
_entry.id   AF-A0A847C0Y6-F1
#
_cell.length_a   1.000
_cell.length_b   1.000
_cell.length_c   1.000
_cell.angle_alpha   90.00
_cell.angle_beta   90.00
_cell.angle_gamma   90.00
#
_symmetry.space_group_name_H-M   'P 1'
#
loop_
_entity.id
_entity.type
_entity.pdbx_description
1 polymer ?
#
loop_
_entity_poly.entity_id
_entity_poly.type
_entity_poly.pdbx_seq_one_letter_code
_entity_poly.pdbx_strand_id
1 'polypeptide(L)'
;MVEAQSTAVKPYNHWSMVKLFVALFVFNAAFFPVWKSLVDAWSSSEDYSHGFLIVPLAVYILWRKRQELARMDGEGNWSGLTWLSGALVLYLIAQVGGIATLASLSMVAAAFSGVFFLYGGQILRIVGPPLCFLLFAIPLPAQFLALMTIPLQLFVTKATVLLASWSGIPIYHEGN
;
A
#
# COMPACT_ATOMS: atom_id res chain seq x y z
N MET A 1 41.70 20.41 23.90
CA MET A 1 40.41 21.08 24.15
C MET A 1 39.48 20.64 23.03
N VAL A 2 38.63 19.65 23.30
CA VAL A 2 37.68 19.09 22.32
C VAL A 2 36.37 19.84 22.53
N GLU A 3 35.96 20.64 21.54
CA GLU A 3 34.67 21.34 21.56
C GLU A 3 33.54 20.33 21.69
N ALA A 4 32.81 20.42 22.81
CA ALA A 4 31.54 19.76 22.99
C ALA A 4 30.56 20.33 21.96
N GLN A 5 30.35 19.62 20.85
CA GLN A 5 29.25 19.89 19.93
C GLN A 5 27.94 19.73 20.72
N SER A 6 27.37 20.88 21.05
CA SER A 6 26.06 21.04 21.67
C SER A 6 25.03 20.20 20.91
N THR A 7 24.55 19.14 21.54
CA THR A 7 23.42 18.32 21.10
C THR A 7 22.12 19.08 21.37
N ALA A 8 21.99 20.27 20.80
CA ALA A 8 20.78 21.08 20.90
C ALA A 8 19.64 20.31 20.21
N VAL A 9 18.81 19.66 21.03
CA VAL A 9 17.55 19.05 20.57
C VAL A 9 16.67 20.18 20.09
N LYS A 10 16.44 20.24 18.78
CA LYS A 10 15.58 21.26 18.15
C LYS A 10 14.19 21.21 18.80
N PRO A 11 13.65 22.33 19.33
CA PRO A 11 12.34 22.33 19.97
C PRO A 11 11.29 21.92 18.95
N TYR A 12 10.43 20.99 19.34
CA TYR A 12 9.38 20.46 18.47
C TYR A 12 8.38 21.57 18.16
N ASN A 13 8.22 21.93 16.89
CA ASN A 13 7.28 22.97 16.49
C ASN A 13 5.84 22.41 16.51
N HIS A 14 5.02 22.87 17.44
CA HIS A 14 3.63 22.40 17.61
C HIS A 14 2.81 22.57 16.32
N TRP A 15 3.11 23.58 15.50
CA TRP A 15 2.47 23.77 14.19
C TRP A 15 2.72 22.61 13.23
N SER A 16 3.87 21.95 13.31
CA SER A 16 4.19 20.77 12.50
C SER A 16 3.35 19.56 12.93
N MET A 17 3.14 19.38 14.24
CA MET A 17 2.26 18.34 14.76
C MET A 17 0.82 18.55 14.30
N VAL A 18 0.30 19.78 14.42
CA VAL A 18 -1.07 20.10 13.99
C VAL A 18 -1.26 19.81 12.50
N LYS A 19 -0.31 20.24 11.65
CA LYS A 19 -0.33 19.93 10.21
C LYS A 19 -0.37 18.42 9.94
N LEU A 20 0.46 17.64 10.64
CA LEU A 20 0.49 16.19 10.51
C LEU A 20 -0.85 15.55 10.92
N PHE A 21 -1.40 15.93 12.07
CA PHE A 21 -2.67 15.41 12.56
C PHE A 21 -3.83 15.73 11.63
N VAL A 22 -3.92 16.98 11.14
CA VAL A 22 -4.94 17.37 10.17
C VAL A 22 -4.79 16.60 8.86
N ALA A 23 -3.57 16.47 8.34
CA ALA A 23 -3.31 15.72 7.12
C ALA A 23 -3.71 14.24 7.26
N LEU A 24 -3.34 13.59 8.37
CA LEU A 24 -3.73 12.21 8.66
C LEU A 24 -5.25 12.07 8.82
N PHE A 25 -5.91 13.00 9.49
CA PHE A 25 -7.35 12.98 9.66
C PHE A 25 -8.07 13.10 8.31
N VAL A 26 -7.71 14.10 7.50
CA VAL A 26 -8.29 14.31 6.16
C VAL A 26 -8.04 13.10 5.26
N PHE A 27 -6.83 12.55 5.27
CA PHE A 27 -6.48 11.36 4.49
C PHE A 27 -7.34 10.16 4.88
N ASN A 28 -7.44 9.85 6.17
CA ASN A 28 -8.23 8.71 6.64
C ASN A 28 -9.73 8.90 6.40
N ALA A 29 -10.24 10.11 6.55
CA ALA A 29 -11.63 10.43 6.24
C ALA A 29 -11.94 10.25 4.75
N ALA A 30 -11.07 10.75 3.86
CA ALA A 30 -11.25 10.65 2.41
C ALA A 30 -11.17 9.20 1.89
N PHE A 31 -10.25 8.40 2.45
CA PHE A 31 -10.01 7.01 2.05
C PHE A 31 -10.68 5.98 2.96
N PHE A 32 -11.61 6.38 3.84
CA PHE A 32 -12.35 5.46 4.69
C PHE A 32 -13.04 4.31 3.90
N PRO A 33 -13.68 4.55 2.73
CA PRO A 33 -14.26 3.48 1.93
C PRO A 33 -13.21 2.45 1.45
N VAL A 34 -12.00 2.91 1.15
CA VAL A 34 -10.89 2.06 0.70
C VAL A 34 -10.40 1.20 1.86
N TRP A 35 -10.23 1.78 3.05
CA TRP A 35 -9.90 1.02 4.26
C TRP A 35 -10.92 -0.07 4.55
N LYS A 36 -12.22 0.26 4.45
CA LYS A 36 -13.29 -0.73 4.61
C LYS A 36 -13.16 -1.86 3.59
N SER A 37 -12.99 -1.53 2.30
CA SER A 37 -12.82 -2.53 1.23
C SER A 37 -11.60 -3.41 1.44
N LEU A 38 -10.49 -2.87 1.96
CA LEU A 38 -9.28 -3.63 2.25
C LEU A 38 -9.49 -4.58 3.43
N VAL A 39 -10.10 -4.10 4.52
CA VAL A 39 -10.42 -4.94 5.69
C VAL A 39 -11.37 -6.06 5.31
N ASP A 40 -12.41 -5.76 4.52
CA ASP A 40 -13.34 -6.76 4.01
C ASP A 40 -12.57 -7.83 3.22
N ALA A 41 -11.70 -7.42 2.28
CA ALA A 41 -10.89 -8.35 1.48
C ALA A 41 -9.93 -9.22 2.32
N TRP A 42 -9.26 -8.65 3.32
CA TRP A 42 -8.34 -9.38 4.19
C TRP A 42 -9.08 -10.35 5.13
N SER A 43 -10.32 -10.03 5.50
CA SER A 43 -11.14 -10.87 6.37
C SER A 43 -11.84 -12.00 5.61
N SER A 44 -12.17 -11.78 4.33
CA SER A 44 -12.96 -12.71 3.53
C SER A 44 -12.12 -13.71 2.73
N SER A 45 -10.82 -13.49 2.59
CA SER A 45 -9.93 -14.33 1.77
C SER A 45 -8.64 -14.68 2.50
N GLU A 46 -8.36 -15.99 2.60
CA GLU A 46 -7.10 -16.49 3.16
C GLU A 46 -5.88 -15.98 2.36
N ASP A 47 -6.01 -15.88 1.03
CA ASP A 47 -4.96 -15.40 0.11
C ASP A 47 -4.52 -13.96 0.37
N TYR A 48 -5.35 -13.17 1.08
CA TYR A 48 -5.09 -11.76 1.38
C TYR A 48 -5.01 -11.44 2.87
N SER A 49 -5.12 -12.44 3.74
CA SER A 49 -5.10 -12.27 5.20
C SER A 49 -3.80 -11.61 5.72
N HIS A 50 -2.69 -11.77 5.00
CA HIS A 50 -1.40 -11.14 5.32
C HIS A 50 -1.44 -9.60 5.26
N GLY A 51 -2.44 -9.01 4.61
CA GLY A 51 -2.66 -7.56 4.59
C GLY A 51 -2.80 -6.95 6.00
N PHE A 52 -3.40 -7.68 6.95
CA PHE A 52 -3.50 -7.28 8.35
C PHE A 52 -2.14 -7.15 9.04
N LEU A 53 -1.12 -7.90 8.61
CA LEU A 53 0.24 -7.80 9.15
C LEU A 53 1.05 -6.69 8.49
N ILE A 54 0.80 -6.42 7.21
CA ILE A 54 1.54 -5.43 6.44
C ILE A 54 1.34 -4.02 6.98
N VAL A 55 0.10 -3.62 7.28
CA VAL A 55 -0.19 -2.25 7.72
C VAL A 55 0.48 -1.90 9.05
N PRO A 56 0.35 -2.71 10.13
CA PRO A 56 1.06 -2.46 11.37
C PRO A 56 2.58 -2.50 11.20
N LEU A 57 3.09 -3.38 10.34
CA LEU A 57 4.53 -3.46 10.08
C LEU A 57 5.05 -2.21 9.35
N ALA A 58 4.30 -1.66 8.38
CA ALA A 58 4.63 -0.39 7.74
C ALA A 58 4.67 0.76 8.75
N VAL A 59 3.69 0.82 9.66
CA VAL A 59 3.64 1.80 10.76
C VAL A 59 4.83 1.62 11.70
N TYR A 60 5.18 0.38 12.04
CA TYR A 60 6.34 0.08 12.89
C TYR A 60 7.66 0.48 12.24
N ILE A 61 7.85 0.20 10.95
CA ILE A 61 9.03 0.63 10.19
C ILE A 61 9.14 2.17 10.20
N LEU A 62 8.02 2.86 9.97
CA LEU A 62 7.97 4.31 10.04
C LEU A 62 8.29 4.83 11.46
N TRP A 63 7.76 4.18 12.50
CA TRP A 63 8.01 4.51 13.90
C TRP A 63 9.49 4.35 14.29
N ARG A 64 10.18 3.35 13.74
CA ARG A 64 11.63 3.17 13.94
C ARG A 64 12.45 4.29 13.32
N LYS A 65 11.97 4.89 12.22
CA LYS A 65 12.63 6.00 11.53
C LYS A 65 12.34 7.37 12.15
N ARG A 66 11.58 7.46 13.24
CA ARG A 66 11.22 8.75 13.88
C ARG A 66 12.41 9.62 14.28
N GLN A 67 13.53 9.02 14.70
CA GLN A 67 14.73 9.77 15.07
C GLN A 67 15.45 10.38 13.86
N GLU A 68 15.44 9.67 12.73
CA GLU A 68 15.95 10.14 11.44
C GLU A 68 15.07 11.28 10.92
N LEU A 69 13.75 11.10 10.98
CA LEU A 69 12.75 12.10 10.60
C LEU A 69 12.83 13.39 11.45
N ALA A 70 13.08 13.26 12.75
CA ALA A 70 13.18 14.42 13.65
C ALA A 70 14.42 15.30 13.40
N ARG A 71 15.44 14.78 12.69
CA ARG A 71 16.67 15.51 12.38
C ARG A 71 16.62 16.26 11.06
N MET A 72 15.60 16.01 10.23
CA MET A 72 15.46 16.64 8.93
C MET A 72 14.53 17.84 8.97
N ASP A 73 14.88 18.85 8.19
CA ASP A 73 14.00 19.96 7.89
C ASP A 73 13.22 19.67 6.63
N GLY A 74 11.95 19.30 6.82
CA GLY A 74 11.02 19.06 5.72
C GLY A 74 10.54 20.36 5.11
N GLU A 75 11.01 20.68 3.91
CA GLU A 75 10.44 21.75 3.08
C GLU A 75 9.49 21.14 2.06
N GLY A 76 8.21 21.43 2.21
CA GLY A 76 7.16 21.00 1.28
C GLY A 76 7.38 21.52 -0.14
N ASN A 77 6.93 20.75 -1.13
CA ASN A 77 7.03 21.13 -2.53
C ASN A 77 5.64 21.22 -3.18
N TRP A 78 5.31 22.37 -3.75
CA TRP A 78 4.03 22.62 -4.43
C TRP A 78 3.75 21.67 -5.60
N SER A 79 4.78 21.11 -6.25
CA SER A 79 4.58 20.07 -7.26
C SER A 79 3.95 18.79 -6.68
N GLY A 80 4.04 18.55 -5.37
CA GLY A 80 3.28 17.47 -4.73
C GLY A 80 1.76 17.64 -4.84
N LEU A 81 1.27 18.87 -5.00
CA LEU A 81 -0.16 19.13 -5.18
C LEU A 81 -0.68 18.65 -6.53
N THR A 82 0.12 18.74 -7.60
CA THR A 82 -0.25 18.19 -8.92
C THR A 82 -0.31 16.67 -8.87
N TRP A 83 0.66 16.02 -8.23
CA TRP A 83 0.63 14.56 -8.03
C TRP A 83 -0.53 14.11 -7.13
N LEU A 84 -0.84 14.88 -6.08
CA LEU A 84 -1.96 14.60 -5.19
C LEU A 84 -3.29 14.72 -5.93
N SER A 85 -3.45 15.78 -6.73
CA SER A 85 -4.62 15.97 -7.59
C SER A 85 -4.79 14.80 -8.57
N GLY A 86 -3.70 14.34 -9.19
CA GLY A 86 -3.71 13.16 -10.06
C GLY A 86 -4.15 11.89 -9.34
N ALA A 87 -3.65 11.65 -8.11
CA ALA A 87 -4.07 10.51 -7.29
C ALA A 87 -5.55 10.59 -6.90
N LEU A 88 -6.07 11.78 -6.59
CA LEU A 88 -7.49 11.98 -6.30
C LEU A 88 -8.38 11.78 -7.53
N VAL A 89 -7.96 12.24 -8.71
CA VAL A 89 -8.67 11.95 -9.96
C VAL A 89 -8.70 10.45 -10.22
N LEU A 90 -7.57 9.75 -10.01
CA LEU A 90 -7.51 8.30 -10.14
C LEU A 90 -8.45 7.59 -9.16
N TYR A 91 -8.54 8.10 -7.92
CA TYR A 91 -9.49 7.59 -6.92
C TYR A 91 -10.95 7.76 -7.38
N LEU A 92 -11.30 8.92 -7.93
CA LEU A 92 -12.65 9.17 -8.47
C LEU A 92 -12.97 8.24 -9.64
N ILE A 93 -12.03 8.03 -10.55
CA ILE A 93 -12.16 7.06 -11.66
C ILE A 93 -12.38 5.66 -11.11
N ALA A 94 -11.61 5.25 -10.08
CA ALA A 94 -11.76 3.95 -9.45
C ALA A 94 -13.14 3.76 -8.81
N GLN A 95 -13.69 4.80 -8.17
CA GLN A 95 -15.02 4.76 -7.58
C GLN A 95 -16.13 4.68 -8.63
N VAL A 96 -16.04 5.45 -9.70
CA VAL A 96 -17.00 5.39 -10.82
C VAL A 96 -16.91 4.04 -11.54
N GLY A 97 -15.70 3.49 -11.70
CA GLY A 97 -15.46 2.21 -12.35
C GLY A 97 -15.69 0.98 -11.46
N GLY A 98 -15.94 1.16 -10.15
CA GLY A 98 -16.07 0.05 -9.20
C GLY A 98 -14.79 -0.79 -9.03
N ILE A 99 -13.61 -0.21 -9.27
CA ILE A 99 -12.34 -0.94 -9.28
C ILE A 99 -11.62 -0.76 -7.94
N ALA A 100 -11.89 -1.65 -6.98
CA ALA A 100 -11.34 -1.58 -5.62
C ALA A 100 -9.80 -1.54 -5.58
N THR A 101 -9.12 -2.36 -6.39
CA THR A 101 -7.65 -2.34 -6.48
C THR A 101 -7.12 -0.97 -6.92
N LEU A 102 -7.78 -0.32 -7.89
CA LEU A 102 -7.37 1.00 -8.38
C LEU A 102 -7.60 2.07 -7.31
N ALA A 103 -8.68 1.95 -6.53
CA ALA A 103 -8.93 2.83 -5.39
C ALA A 103 -7.83 2.68 -4.32
N SER A 104 -7.43 1.45 -4.00
CA SER A 104 -6.32 1.17 -3.08
C SER A 104 -4.97 1.69 -3.59
N LEU A 105 -4.69 1.55 -4.89
CA LEU A 105 -3.48 2.12 -5.51
C LEU A 105 -3.48 3.65 -5.43
N SER A 106 -4.63 4.28 -5.68
CA SER A 106 -4.78 5.73 -5.58
C SER A 106 -4.57 6.24 -4.15
N MET A 107 -4.97 5.48 -3.13
CA MET A 107 -4.72 5.79 -1.72
C MET A 107 -3.22 5.81 -1.41
N VAL A 108 -2.46 4.81 -1.88
CA VAL A 108 -1.00 4.78 -1.71
C VAL A 108 -0.34 5.92 -2.47
N ALA A 109 -0.75 6.18 -3.72
CA ALA A 109 -0.25 7.30 -4.51
C ALA A 109 -0.53 8.66 -3.82
N ALA A 110 -1.73 8.84 -3.24
CA ALA A 110 -2.06 10.04 -2.47
C ALA A 110 -1.20 10.18 -1.21
N ALA A 111 -0.83 9.08 -0.55
CA ALA A 111 0.09 9.12 0.58
C ALA A 111 1.50 9.58 0.17
N PHE A 112 2.04 9.04 -0.95
CA PHE A 112 3.31 9.51 -1.52
C PHE A 112 3.28 11.00 -1.85
N SER A 113 2.25 11.43 -2.58
CA SER A 113 2.07 12.82 -2.99
C SER A 113 1.86 13.76 -1.81
N GLY A 114 1.10 13.35 -0.80
CA GLY A 114 0.85 14.12 0.42
C GLY A 114 2.12 14.34 1.24
N VAL A 115 2.93 13.29 1.42
CA VAL A 115 4.24 13.41 2.07
C VAL A 115 5.15 14.34 1.26
N PHE A 116 5.21 14.18 -0.06
CA PHE A 116 6.02 15.04 -0.92
C PHE A 116 5.57 16.51 -0.88
N PHE A 117 4.26 16.76 -0.86
CA PHE A 117 3.68 18.10 -0.78
C PHE A 117 3.98 18.79 0.54
N LEU A 118 3.81 18.09 1.66
CA LEU A 118 3.95 18.68 2.99
C LEU A 118 5.41 18.77 3.47
N TYR A 119 6.23 17.79 3.11
CA TYR A 119 7.53 17.56 3.72
C TYR A 119 8.69 17.41 2.72
N GLY A 120 8.39 17.39 1.42
CA GLY A 120 9.39 17.36 0.36
C GLY A 120 10.03 15.99 0.11
N GLY A 121 10.96 15.97 -0.83
CA GLY A 121 11.60 14.74 -1.32
C GLY A 121 12.52 14.06 -0.33
N GLN A 122 13.14 14.81 0.60
CA GLN A 122 14.06 14.25 1.59
C GLN A 122 13.33 13.32 2.56
N ILE A 123 12.22 13.80 3.13
CA ILE A 123 11.35 12.99 4.00
C ILE A 123 10.72 11.85 3.19
N LEU A 124 10.28 12.11 1.95
CA LEU A 124 9.73 11.07 1.09
C LEU A 124 10.70 9.90 0.85
N ARG A 125 12.01 10.13 0.77
CA ARG A 125 12.98 9.02 0.61
C ARG A 125 13.05 8.09 1.81
N ILE A 126 12.73 8.60 3.00
CA ILE A 126 12.78 7.83 4.25
C ILE A 126 11.44 7.15 4.53
N VAL A 127 10.34 7.82 4.20
CA VAL A 127 8.95 7.32 4.33
C VAL A 127 8.53 6.48 3.11
N GLY A 128 9.23 6.60 1.99
CA GLY A 128 8.92 5.91 0.74
C GLY A 128 8.96 4.39 0.88
N PRO A 129 10.00 3.77 1.47
CA PRO A 129 10.03 2.32 1.67
C PRO A 129 8.82 1.77 2.45
N PRO A 130 8.42 2.29 3.64
CA PRO A 130 7.21 1.82 4.30
C PRO A 130 5.93 2.09 3.51
N LEU A 131 5.84 3.18 2.73
CA LEU A 131 4.70 3.41 1.84
C LEU A 131 4.64 2.41 0.67
N CYS A 132 5.77 2.08 0.05
CA CYS A 132 5.86 1.02 -0.96
C CYS A 132 5.42 -0.32 -0.38
N PHE A 133 5.74 -0.57 0.89
CA PHE A 133 5.36 -1.80 1.56
C PHE A 133 3.84 -1.98 1.64
N LEU A 134 3.07 -0.89 1.72
CA LEU A 134 1.60 -0.95 1.69
C LEU A 134 1.04 -1.51 0.38
N LEU A 135 1.79 -1.45 -0.74
CA LEU A 135 1.35 -2.03 -2.01
C LEU A 135 1.12 -3.54 -1.90
N PHE A 136 1.86 -4.24 -1.03
CA PHE A 136 1.69 -5.67 -0.80
C PHE A 136 0.41 -6.03 -0.05
N ALA A 137 -0.23 -5.06 0.62
CA ALA A 137 -1.52 -5.27 1.29
C ALA A 137 -2.70 -5.15 0.31
N ILE A 138 -2.48 -4.69 -0.92
CA ILE A 138 -3.54 -4.45 -1.89
C ILE A 138 -3.87 -5.76 -2.61
N PRO A 139 -5.14 -6.21 -2.58
CA PRO A 139 -5.54 -7.39 -3.33
C PRO A 139 -5.49 -7.12 -4.83
N LEU A 140 -5.02 -8.12 -5.59
CA LEU A 140 -4.98 -8.05 -7.04
C LEU A 140 -6.41 -8.08 -7.60
N PRO A 141 -6.65 -7.47 -8.78
CA PRO A 141 -7.95 -7.56 -9.43
C PRO A 141 -8.27 -9.02 -9.74
N ALA A 142 -9.47 -9.47 -9.40
CA ALA A 142 -9.90 -10.86 -9.60
C ALA A 142 -9.74 -11.32 -11.06
N GLN A 143 -9.90 -10.42 -12.02
CA GLN A 143 -9.71 -10.67 -13.44
C GLN A 143 -8.26 -11.04 -13.75
N PHE A 144 -7.31 -10.34 -13.15
CA PHE A 144 -5.88 -10.63 -13.35
C PHE A 144 -5.49 -11.97 -12.73
N LEU A 145 -6.03 -12.28 -11.54
CA LEU A 145 -5.86 -13.60 -10.94
C LEU A 145 -6.46 -14.70 -11.82
N ALA A 146 -7.69 -14.56 -12.28
CA ALA A 146 -8.36 -15.56 -13.10
C ALA A 146 -7.57 -15.83 -14.40
N LEU A 147 -7.06 -14.78 -15.06
CA LEU A 147 -6.24 -14.90 -16.27
C LEU A 147 -4.95 -15.73 -16.06
N MET A 148 -4.38 -15.74 -14.85
CA MET A 148 -3.17 -16.50 -14.52
C MET A 148 -3.48 -17.88 -13.94
N THR A 149 -4.49 -17.98 -13.08
CA THR A 149 -4.82 -19.20 -12.34
C THR A 149 -5.48 -20.25 -13.24
N ILE A 150 -6.41 -19.86 -14.13
CA ILE A 150 -7.11 -20.79 -15.02
C ILE A 150 -6.14 -21.60 -15.90
N PRO A 151 -5.19 -21.00 -16.65
CA PRO A 151 -4.28 -21.78 -17.49
C PRO A 151 -3.36 -22.69 -16.66
N LEU A 152 -2.96 -22.24 -15.46
CA LEU A 152 -2.13 -23.04 -14.55
C LEU A 152 -2.92 -24.25 -14.01
N GLN A 153 -4.18 -24.07 -13.61
CA GLN A 153 -5.05 -25.16 -13.19
C GLN A 153 -5.29 -26.17 -14.32
N LEU A 154 -5.48 -25.72 -15.55
CA LEU A 154 -5.60 -26.59 -16.72
C LEU A 154 -4.30 -27.37 -17.00
N PHE A 155 -3.15 -26.72 -16.83
CA PHE A 155 -1.85 -27.40 -16.96
C PHE A 155 -1.68 -28.48 -15.91
N VAL A 156 -1.94 -28.16 -14.63
CA VAL A 156 -1.86 -29.11 -13.51
C VAL A 156 -2.82 -30.27 -13.73
N THR A 157 -4.07 -29.99 -14.12
CA THR A 157 -5.07 -31.03 -14.40
C THR A 157 -4.60 -31.98 -15.50
N LYS A 158 -4.08 -31.44 -16.61
CA LYS A 158 -3.53 -32.26 -17.71
C LYS A 158 -2.33 -33.09 -17.28
N ALA A 159 -1.41 -32.51 -16.50
CA ALA A 159 -0.24 -33.22 -15.98
C ALA A 159 -0.64 -34.35 -15.02
N THR A 160 -1.57 -34.08 -14.10
CA THR A 160 -2.10 -35.08 -13.16
C THR A 160 -2.79 -36.23 -13.89
N VAL A 161 -3.63 -35.92 -14.89
CA VAL A 161 -4.31 -36.94 -15.69
C VAL A 161 -3.31 -37.80 -16.47
N LEU A 162 -2.30 -37.17 -17.09
CA LEU A 162 -1.26 -37.90 -17.81
C LEU A 162 -0.52 -38.89 -16.89
N LEU A 163 -0.06 -38.41 -15.74
CA LEU A 163 0.64 -39.24 -14.76
C LEU A 163 -0.25 -40.35 -14.20
N ALA A 164 -1.51 -40.06 -13.92
CA ALA A 164 -2.43 -41.06 -13.39
C ALA A 164 -2.86 -42.08 -14.46
N SER A 165 -2.97 -41.69 -15.73
CA SER A 165 -3.20 -42.63 -16.84
C SER A 165 -2.05 -43.65 -16.98
N TRP A 166 -0.83 -43.26 -16.64
CA TRP A 166 0.32 -44.18 -16.60
C TRP A 166 0.27 -45.17 -15.42
N SER A 167 -0.50 -44.87 -14.38
CA SER A 167 -0.71 -45.77 -13.24
C SER A 167 -1.81 -46.82 -13.47
N GLY A 168 -2.47 -46.81 -14.63
CA GLY A 168 -3.47 -47.83 -15.01
C GLY A 168 -4.87 -47.63 -14.40
N ILE A 169 -5.11 -46.54 -13.68
CA ILE A 169 -6.43 -46.18 -13.15
C ILE A 169 -7.17 -45.35 -14.22
N PRO A 170 -8.28 -45.85 -14.80
CA PRO A 170 -9.06 -45.10 -15.78
C PRO A 170 -9.74 -43.91 -15.10
N ILE A 171 -9.41 -42.69 -15.53
CA ILE A 171 -10.03 -41.45 -15.06
C ILE A 171 -11.02 -41.00 -16.13
N TYR A 172 -12.31 -41.12 -15.83
CA TYR A 172 -13.37 -40.57 -16.68
C TYR A 172 -13.45 -39.05 -16.49
N HIS A 173 -13.36 -38.33 -17.60
CA HIS A 173 -13.62 -36.90 -17.66
C HIS A 173 -15.13 -36.68 -17.87
N GLU A 174 -15.86 -36.29 -16.83
CA GLU A 174 -17.09 -35.53 -17.02
C GLU A 174 -16.80 -34.04 -16.80
N GLY A 175 -17.29 -33.23 -17.73
CA GLY A 175 -16.89 -31.84 -17.94
C GLY A 175 -17.29 -30.87 -16.83
N ASN A 176 -16.77 -29.65 -16.98
CA ASN A 176 -17.03 -28.49 -16.14
C ASN A 176 -18.51 -28.24 -15.83
#